data_AF-A0A1V5Y5M8-F1
#
_entry.id   AF-A0A1V5Y5M8-F1
#
_cell.length_a   1.000
_cell.length_b   1.000
_cell.length_c   1.000
_cell.angle_alpha   90.00
_cell.angle_beta   90.00
_cell.angle_gamma   90.00
#
_symmetry.space_group_name_H-M   'P 1'
#
loop_
_entity.id
_entity.type
_entity.pdbx_description
1 polymer ?
#
loop_
_entity_poly.entity_id
_entity_poly.type
_entity_poly.pdbx_seq_one_letter_code
_entity_poly.pdbx_strand_id
1 'polypeptide(L)'
;MAIGDALGAPAQSLKPGRIVQAFGKIMDYIEPDKAFEPTSSHWRLKGLYSLPTQQALVVAESLITSSKYDLQDIFTTFQAMARGEEPLGYFRGADVHFRKVLDLMGTSAAPFECGVSHPGIGAASRVLPLALIFRNDETALMRAAVECALLTHNDPRAIAGAAAIVYAAFRFSQERQITPKDRIDFCRDLQRFTRKSEEFLQDEFKRCIPKEIPQPAFYAVSDALSILLPCLRENDCALARKTIIAEANRRDPQFPISSPNQDFAPSAIVHALYISLSALTFGQGVIEIINEGKEACAMGAIAGGLLGLRFGDDGIPDEWRAGLLNAHEIARRGDEMANGFPDWSERTDLIAMESRLTRDDAAERRKRREAVIHEEEKRAQKSAARGKTAASSETKAKLPPQEEAPFAPPPWIVFGEPLADPITKQRDKALRGRKRIEWKETRRRKSKE
;
A
#
# COMPACT_ATOMS: atom_id res chain seq x y z
N MET A 1 0.23 4.04 7.84
CA MET A 1 0.26 3.43 6.49
C MET A 1 -0.60 4.22 5.51
N ALA A 2 -1.94 4.22 5.66
CA ALA A 2 -2.86 4.90 4.73
C ALA A 2 -2.56 6.39 4.49
N ILE A 3 -2.16 7.11 5.53
CA ILE A 3 -1.75 8.51 5.44
C ILE A 3 -0.54 8.69 4.51
N GLY A 4 0.49 7.85 4.65
CA GLY A 4 1.69 7.94 3.83
C GLY A 4 1.43 7.58 2.36
N ASP A 5 0.57 6.60 2.10
CA ASP A 5 0.09 6.28 0.75
C ASP A 5 -0.65 7.48 0.12
N ALA A 6 -1.66 8.02 0.81
CA ALA A 6 -2.45 9.14 0.32
C ALA A 6 -1.64 10.43 0.13
N LEU A 7 -0.64 10.71 0.99
CA LEU A 7 0.28 11.84 0.81
C LEU A 7 1.28 11.60 -0.32
N GLY A 8 1.75 10.37 -0.51
CA GLY A 8 2.68 9.99 -1.58
C GLY A 8 2.04 9.89 -2.96
N ALA A 9 0.72 9.72 -3.01
CA ALA A 9 -0.02 9.52 -4.24
C ALA A 9 0.19 10.57 -5.36
N PRO A 10 0.22 11.89 -5.07
CA PRO A 10 0.56 12.90 -6.07
C PRO A 10 2.01 12.83 -6.58
N ALA A 11 2.91 12.23 -5.80
CA ALA A 11 4.34 12.10 -6.12
C ALA A 11 4.71 10.77 -6.80
N GLN A 12 3.76 9.83 -6.89
CA GLN A 12 3.97 8.54 -7.55
C GLN A 12 4.52 8.75 -8.97
N SER A 13 5.54 7.97 -9.34
CA SER A 13 6.23 8.02 -10.63
C SER A 13 6.94 9.35 -10.98
N LEU A 14 6.86 10.38 -10.14
CA LEU A 14 7.56 11.65 -10.36
C LEU A 14 9.02 11.58 -9.91
N LYS A 15 9.89 12.35 -10.57
CA LYS A 15 11.26 12.59 -10.10
C LYS A 15 11.27 13.71 -9.04
N PRO A 16 12.22 13.73 -8.08
CA PRO A 16 12.31 14.78 -7.06
C PRO A 16 12.25 16.21 -7.63
N GLY A 17 12.98 16.49 -8.71
CA GLY A 17 12.95 17.82 -9.33
C GLY A 17 11.58 18.22 -9.89
N ARG A 18 10.77 17.26 -10.34
CA ARG A 18 9.39 17.52 -10.81
C ARG A 18 8.43 17.76 -9.65
N ILE A 19 8.63 17.08 -8.52
CA ILE A 19 7.91 17.35 -7.27
C ILE A 19 8.19 18.77 -6.81
N VAL A 20 9.46 19.19 -6.79
CA VAL A 20 9.84 20.56 -6.44
C VAL A 20 9.23 21.59 -7.38
N GLN A 21 9.23 21.32 -8.68
CA GLN A 21 8.63 22.22 -9.66
C GLN A 21 7.10 22.33 -9.53
N ALA A 22 6.41 21.22 -9.26
CA ALA A 22 4.95 21.17 -9.20
C ALA A 22 4.39 21.60 -7.84
N PHE A 23 5.06 21.24 -6.75
CA PHE A 23 4.56 21.34 -5.38
C PHE A 23 5.47 22.11 -4.44
N GLY A 24 6.72 22.39 -4.84
CA GLY A 24 7.78 22.83 -3.92
C GLY A 24 8.19 21.68 -3.00
N LYS A 25 7.38 21.41 -1.98
CA LYS A 25 7.51 20.26 -1.10
C LYS A 25 6.13 19.81 -0.68
N ILE A 26 5.82 18.54 -0.82
CA ILE A 26 4.56 17.96 -0.34
C ILE A 26 4.65 17.90 1.19
N MET A 27 3.81 18.69 1.85
CA MET A 27 3.72 18.78 3.31
C MET A 27 2.33 18.38 3.83
N ASP A 28 1.35 18.26 2.93
CA ASP A 28 -0.05 17.94 3.24
C ASP A 28 -0.72 17.38 1.98
N TYR A 29 -1.97 16.92 2.10
CA TYR A 29 -2.77 16.43 0.99
C TYR A 29 -2.95 17.50 -0.08
N ILE A 30 -2.56 17.15 -1.30
CA ILE A 30 -2.57 18.07 -2.43
C ILE A 30 -3.99 18.22 -2.99
N GLU A 31 -4.38 19.47 -3.23
CA GLU A 31 -5.57 19.79 -4.03
C GLU A 31 -5.32 19.43 -5.50
N PRO A 32 -5.99 18.39 -6.04
CA PRO A 32 -5.60 17.79 -7.32
C PRO A 32 -5.79 18.76 -8.50
N ASP A 33 -6.80 19.63 -8.45
CA ASP A 33 -7.09 20.59 -9.52
C ASP A 33 -6.07 21.74 -9.60
N LYS A 34 -5.30 21.97 -8.53
CA LYS A 34 -4.17 22.92 -8.53
C LYS A 34 -2.89 22.27 -9.07
N ALA A 35 -2.80 20.95 -9.01
CA ALA A 35 -1.61 20.16 -9.25
C ALA A 35 -1.53 19.56 -10.64
N PHE A 36 -2.66 19.07 -11.15
CA PHE A 36 -2.72 18.23 -12.34
C PHE A 36 -3.69 18.80 -13.37
N GLU A 37 -3.42 18.48 -14.64
CA GLU A 37 -4.41 18.66 -15.70
C GLU A 37 -5.60 17.71 -15.50
N PRO A 38 -6.81 18.08 -15.94
CA PRO A 38 -8.02 17.29 -15.68
C PRO A 38 -7.97 15.88 -16.28
N THR A 39 -7.19 15.68 -17.34
CA THR A 39 -6.99 14.39 -18.03
C THR A 39 -5.80 13.60 -17.48
N SER A 40 -5.05 14.14 -16.52
CA SER A 40 -3.88 13.48 -15.96
C SER A 40 -4.24 12.16 -15.29
N SER A 41 -3.44 11.12 -15.54
CA SER A 41 -3.54 9.84 -14.87
C SER A 41 -3.32 9.94 -13.35
N HIS A 42 -2.55 10.94 -12.91
CA HIS A 42 -2.19 11.20 -11.51
C HIS A 42 -3.29 11.92 -10.73
N TRP A 43 -4.27 12.53 -11.44
CA TRP A 43 -5.40 13.17 -10.80
C TRP A 43 -6.20 12.14 -9.97
N ARG A 44 -6.51 12.50 -8.73
CA ARG A 44 -7.34 11.72 -7.79
C ARG A 44 -7.93 12.63 -6.72
N LEU A 45 -9.00 12.18 -6.05
CA LEU A 45 -9.57 12.89 -4.91
C LEU A 45 -8.50 13.19 -3.82
N LYS A 46 -8.58 14.38 -3.22
CA LYS A 46 -7.72 14.78 -2.11
C LYS A 46 -7.88 13.80 -0.93
N GLY A 47 -6.76 13.35 -0.36
CA GLY A 47 -6.77 12.41 0.76
C GLY A 47 -7.11 10.96 0.36
N LEU A 48 -7.23 10.67 -0.93
CA LEU A 48 -7.51 9.31 -1.41
C LEU A 48 -6.23 8.47 -1.46
N TYR A 49 -6.22 7.39 -0.69
CA TYR A 49 -5.19 6.36 -0.74
C TYR A 49 -5.35 5.45 -1.96
N SER A 50 -4.31 4.68 -2.26
CA SER A 50 -4.20 3.88 -3.47
C SER A 50 -3.93 2.40 -3.18
N LEU A 51 -3.37 1.70 -4.17
CA LEU A 51 -3.18 0.26 -4.16
C LEU A 51 -2.53 -0.28 -2.86
N PRO A 52 -1.45 0.30 -2.31
CA PRO A 52 -0.82 -0.24 -1.10
C PRO A 52 -1.79 -0.36 0.07
N THR A 53 -2.57 0.69 0.35
CA THR A 53 -3.55 0.67 1.44
C THR A 53 -4.70 -0.27 1.14
N GLN A 54 -5.20 -0.30 -0.10
CA GLN A 54 -6.28 -1.21 -0.47
C GLN A 54 -5.88 -2.68 -0.30
N GLN A 55 -4.66 -3.04 -0.72
CA GLN A 55 -4.16 -4.39 -0.55
C GLN A 55 -3.94 -4.75 0.93
N ALA A 56 -3.45 -3.80 1.73
CA ALA A 56 -3.32 -4.00 3.16
C ALA A 56 -4.67 -4.14 3.86
N LEU A 57 -5.69 -3.40 3.42
CA LEU A 57 -7.07 -3.54 3.90
C LEU A 57 -7.64 -4.91 3.57
N VAL A 58 -7.35 -5.47 2.38
CA VAL A 58 -7.72 -6.86 2.04
C VAL A 58 -7.10 -7.85 3.03
N VAL A 59 -5.80 -7.70 3.35
CA VAL A 59 -5.13 -8.55 4.34
C VAL A 59 -5.79 -8.37 5.72
N ALA A 60 -5.95 -7.13 6.19
CA ALA A 60 -6.57 -6.83 7.48
C ALA A 60 -8.00 -7.38 7.60
N GLU A 61 -8.80 -7.26 6.55
CA GLU A 61 -10.18 -7.73 6.49
C GLU A 61 -10.27 -9.22 6.77
N SER A 62 -9.41 -10.01 6.12
CA SER A 62 -9.31 -11.45 6.32
C SER A 62 -8.87 -11.79 7.75
N LEU A 63 -7.84 -11.12 8.26
CA LEU A 63 -7.32 -11.34 9.61
C LEU A 63 -8.38 -11.08 10.69
N ILE A 64 -9.16 -10.01 10.56
CA ILE A 64 -10.24 -9.66 11.48
C ILE A 64 -11.36 -10.71 11.40
N THR A 65 -11.77 -11.08 10.19
CA THR A 65 -12.93 -11.96 9.95
C THR A 65 -12.66 -13.41 10.32
N SER A 66 -11.46 -13.90 10.04
CA SER A 66 -11.05 -15.27 10.32
C SER A 66 -10.47 -15.45 11.73
N SER A 67 -10.10 -14.36 12.41
CA SER A 67 -9.38 -14.38 13.71
C SER A 67 -8.08 -15.21 13.70
N LYS A 68 -7.58 -15.52 12.50
CA LYS A 68 -6.35 -16.26 12.21
C LYS A 68 -5.89 -15.86 10.81
N TYR A 69 -4.64 -16.17 10.50
CA TYR A 69 -4.16 -16.07 9.13
C TYR A 69 -4.81 -17.13 8.23
N ASP A 70 -5.45 -16.68 7.15
CA ASP A 70 -6.10 -17.51 6.15
C ASP A 70 -5.76 -17.01 4.74
N LEU A 71 -4.77 -17.64 4.10
CA LEU A 71 -4.31 -17.25 2.77
C LEU A 71 -5.41 -17.34 1.71
N GLN A 72 -6.29 -18.33 1.80
CA GLN A 72 -7.33 -18.53 0.81
C GLN A 72 -8.37 -17.43 0.89
N ASP A 73 -8.74 -17.02 2.10
CA ASP A 73 -9.66 -15.90 2.34
C ASP A 73 -9.08 -14.55 1.88
N ILE A 74 -7.77 -14.31 2.09
CA ILE A 74 -7.07 -13.15 1.51
C ILE A 74 -7.19 -13.20 -0.02
N PHE A 75 -6.89 -14.34 -0.64
CA PHE A 75 -6.92 -14.51 -2.10
C PHE A 75 -8.31 -14.29 -2.69
N THR A 76 -9.35 -14.87 -2.10
CA THR A 76 -10.74 -14.68 -2.57
C THR A 76 -11.21 -13.24 -2.37
N THR A 77 -10.76 -12.56 -1.32
CA THR A 77 -11.05 -11.14 -1.09
C THR A 77 -10.37 -10.25 -2.14
N PHE A 78 -9.15 -10.57 -2.57
CA PHE A 78 -8.50 -9.94 -3.73
C PHE A 78 -9.33 -10.10 -5.00
N GLN A 79 -9.81 -11.32 -5.28
CA GLN A 79 -10.68 -11.58 -6.45
C GLN A 79 -12.00 -10.82 -6.36
N ALA A 80 -12.61 -10.73 -5.18
CA ALA A 80 -13.84 -9.97 -4.96
C ALA A 80 -13.65 -8.48 -5.23
N MET A 81 -12.56 -7.89 -4.72
CA MET A 81 -12.18 -6.50 -5.02
C MET A 81 -11.97 -6.28 -6.52
N ALA A 82 -11.37 -7.23 -7.23
CA ALA A 82 -11.05 -7.12 -8.65
C ALA A 82 -12.25 -7.29 -9.60
N ARG A 83 -13.37 -7.84 -9.12
CA ARG A 83 -14.62 -8.05 -9.87
C ARG A 83 -15.56 -6.84 -9.85
N GLY A 84 -15.11 -5.69 -9.33
CA GLY A 84 -15.87 -4.44 -9.33
C GLY A 84 -16.19 -3.91 -10.73
N GLU A 85 -17.00 -2.86 -10.78
CA GLU A 85 -17.56 -2.32 -12.02
C GLU A 85 -16.60 -1.47 -12.87
N GLU A 86 -15.51 -0.97 -12.29
CA GLU A 86 -14.46 -0.25 -13.04
C GLU A 86 -13.42 -1.25 -13.59
N PRO A 87 -12.57 -0.88 -14.57
CA PRO A 87 -11.68 -1.84 -15.24
C PRO A 87 -10.70 -2.59 -14.33
N LEU A 88 -10.30 -1.98 -13.20
CA LEU A 88 -9.45 -2.59 -12.17
C LEU A 88 -10.26 -3.17 -11.00
N GLY A 89 -11.56 -3.39 -11.20
CA GLY A 89 -12.52 -3.60 -10.14
C GLY A 89 -12.55 -2.38 -9.22
N TYR A 90 -12.39 -2.61 -7.92
CA TYR A 90 -12.32 -1.54 -6.92
C TYR A 90 -10.89 -1.09 -6.60
N PHE A 91 -9.85 -1.67 -7.21
CA PHE A 91 -8.47 -1.23 -7.03
C PHE A 91 -8.18 0.09 -7.77
N ARG A 92 -7.28 0.89 -7.21
CA ARG A 92 -6.86 2.20 -7.73
C ARG A 92 -5.33 2.30 -7.82
N GLY A 93 -4.83 2.84 -8.92
CA GLY A 93 -3.38 3.06 -9.11
C GLY A 93 -2.59 1.78 -9.32
N ALA A 94 -3.19 0.77 -9.99
CA ALA A 94 -2.50 -0.47 -10.32
C ALA A 94 -1.46 -0.26 -11.43
N ASP A 95 -0.23 -0.69 -11.16
CA ASP A 95 0.85 -0.77 -12.15
C ASP A 95 0.67 -1.96 -13.11
N VAL A 96 1.60 -2.09 -14.05
CA VAL A 96 1.58 -3.15 -15.07
C VAL A 96 1.74 -4.56 -14.48
N HIS A 97 2.47 -4.71 -13.38
CA HIS A 97 2.71 -6.00 -12.73
C HIS A 97 1.46 -6.45 -11.99
N PHE A 98 0.82 -5.58 -11.22
CA PHE A 98 -0.42 -5.91 -10.52
C PHE A 98 -1.59 -6.13 -11.48
N ARG A 99 -1.67 -5.40 -12.61
CA ARG A 99 -2.63 -5.71 -13.68
C ARG A 99 -2.49 -7.15 -14.19
N LYS A 100 -1.26 -7.59 -14.43
CA LYS A 100 -0.97 -8.98 -14.83
C LYS A 100 -1.32 -10.00 -13.74
N VAL A 101 -1.12 -9.65 -12.46
CA VAL A 101 -1.60 -10.46 -11.33
C VAL A 101 -3.12 -10.62 -11.39
N LEU A 102 -3.87 -9.54 -11.63
CA LEU A 102 -5.33 -9.61 -11.75
C LEU A 102 -5.76 -10.51 -12.92
N ASP A 103 -5.06 -10.46 -14.06
CA ASP A 103 -5.33 -11.36 -15.20
C ASP A 103 -5.18 -12.84 -14.83
N LEU A 104 -4.10 -13.17 -14.10
CA LEU A 104 -3.86 -14.53 -13.61
C LEU A 104 -4.90 -14.93 -12.56
N MET A 105 -5.25 -14.04 -11.63
CA MET A 105 -6.30 -14.27 -10.63
C MET A 105 -7.68 -14.46 -11.27
N GLY A 106 -7.91 -13.89 -12.46
CA GLY A 106 -9.12 -14.09 -13.25
C GLY A 106 -9.30 -15.53 -13.73
N THR A 107 -8.19 -16.24 -13.91
CA THR A 107 -8.15 -17.56 -14.57
C THR A 107 -7.63 -18.69 -13.68
N SER A 108 -7.12 -18.40 -12.48
CA SER A 108 -6.67 -19.42 -11.51
C SER A 108 -7.45 -19.36 -10.19
N ALA A 109 -7.69 -20.53 -9.61
CA ALA A 109 -8.19 -20.69 -8.24
C ALA A 109 -7.05 -20.90 -7.22
N ALA A 110 -5.81 -21.06 -7.69
CA ALA A 110 -4.66 -21.40 -6.86
C ALA A 110 -3.86 -20.14 -6.48
N PRO A 111 -3.74 -19.80 -5.19
CA PRO A 111 -3.11 -18.57 -4.73
C PRO A 111 -1.67 -18.36 -5.23
N PHE A 112 -0.89 -19.43 -5.39
CA PHE A 112 0.53 -19.36 -5.75
C PHE A 112 0.82 -19.39 -7.27
N GLU A 113 -0.21 -19.41 -8.11
CA GLU A 113 -0.06 -19.38 -9.58
C GLU A 113 -0.17 -17.96 -10.17
N CYS A 114 -0.50 -16.98 -9.32
CA CYS A 114 -0.78 -15.60 -9.76
C CYS A 114 0.41 -14.65 -9.65
N GLY A 115 1.55 -15.13 -9.13
CA GLY A 115 2.74 -14.33 -8.91
C GLY A 115 3.43 -13.85 -10.20
N VAL A 116 3.86 -12.58 -10.23
CA VAL A 116 4.65 -12.00 -11.33
C VAL A 116 6.11 -11.82 -10.88
N SER A 117 7.05 -12.08 -11.81
CA SER A 117 8.48 -12.03 -11.54
C SER A 117 8.98 -10.61 -11.73
N HIS A 118 9.00 -9.86 -10.64
CA HIS A 118 9.50 -8.49 -10.58
C HIS A 118 10.03 -8.20 -9.18
N PRO A 119 11.24 -7.65 -9.00
CA PRO A 119 11.84 -7.43 -7.68
C PRO A 119 11.32 -6.17 -6.95
N GLY A 120 10.07 -5.79 -7.21
CA GLY A 120 9.44 -4.60 -6.66
C GLY A 120 9.03 -4.71 -5.19
N ILE A 121 8.46 -3.64 -4.66
CA ILE A 121 8.06 -3.50 -3.25
C ILE A 121 6.56 -3.64 -2.99
N GLY A 122 5.76 -3.96 -4.02
CA GLY A 122 4.31 -4.07 -3.91
C GLY A 122 3.86 -5.00 -2.77
N ALA A 123 4.47 -6.19 -2.66
CA ALA A 123 4.21 -7.12 -1.56
C ALA A 123 4.56 -6.53 -0.19
N ALA A 124 5.71 -5.86 -0.07
CA ALA A 124 6.16 -5.28 1.20
C ALA A 124 5.26 -4.15 1.71
N SER A 125 4.62 -3.41 0.79
CA SER A 125 3.74 -2.30 1.13
C SER A 125 2.41 -2.69 1.79
N ARG A 126 2.02 -3.98 1.72
CA ARG A 126 0.72 -4.46 2.22
C ARG A 126 0.77 -5.40 3.42
N VAL A 127 1.94 -5.89 3.81
CA VAL A 127 2.06 -6.98 4.81
C VAL A 127 2.04 -6.53 6.26
N LEU A 128 2.05 -5.23 6.53
CA LEU A 128 2.07 -4.69 7.90
C LEU A 128 0.96 -5.23 8.83
N PRO A 129 -0.30 -5.44 8.37
CA PRO A 129 -1.34 -6.04 9.22
C PRO A 129 -0.96 -7.40 9.83
N LEU A 130 -0.13 -8.20 9.14
CA LEU A 130 0.33 -9.49 9.66
C LEU A 130 1.14 -9.33 10.96
N ALA A 131 1.91 -8.24 11.09
CA ALA A 131 2.73 -7.98 12.27
C ALA A 131 1.92 -7.77 13.56
N LEU A 132 0.62 -7.48 13.45
CA LEU A 132 -0.25 -7.20 14.60
C LEU A 132 -0.89 -8.47 15.19
N ILE A 133 -1.04 -9.53 14.38
CA ILE A 133 -1.75 -10.75 14.82
C ILE A 133 -0.82 -11.81 15.40
N PHE A 134 0.41 -11.92 14.92
CA PHE A 134 1.36 -12.90 15.40
C PHE A 134 2.08 -12.31 16.61
N ARG A 135 1.60 -12.61 17.82
CA ARG A 135 2.29 -12.21 19.07
C ARG A 135 3.31 -13.28 19.45
N ASN A 136 4.60 -12.95 19.39
CA ASN A 136 5.74 -13.80 19.78
C ASN A 136 5.95 -15.09 18.96
N ASP A 137 5.41 -15.19 17.75
CA ASP A 137 5.65 -16.33 16.84
C ASP A 137 6.31 -15.88 15.53
N GLU A 138 7.63 -15.76 15.56
CA GLU A 138 8.43 -15.39 14.38
C GLU A 138 8.32 -16.41 13.24
N THR A 139 8.11 -17.69 13.56
CA THR A 139 8.04 -18.75 12.54
C THR A 139 6.73 -18.66 11.76
N ALA A 140 5.60 -18.49 12.46
CA ALA A 140 4.32 -18.28 11.82
C ALA A 140 4.27 -16.95 11.06
N LEU A 141 4.88 -15.88 11.62
CA LEU A 141 5.03 -14.61 10.93
C LEU A 141 5.80 -14.75 9.61
N MET A 142 6.94 -15.45 9.63
CA MET A 142 7.77 -15.70 8.44
C MET A 142 6.97 -16.44 7.36
N ARG A 143 6.29 -17.52 7.74
CA ARG A 143 5.44 -18.28 6.82
C ARG A 143 4.35 -17.40 6.20
N ALA A 144 3.61 -16.67 7.03
CA ALA A 144 2.53 -15.80 6.56
C ALA A 144 3.05 -14.68 5.64
N ALA A 145 4.22 -14.11 5.93
CA ALA A 145 4.83 -13.08 5.09
C ALA A 145 5.18 -13.61 3.70
N VAL A 146 5.83 -14.79 3.64
CA VAL A 146 6.24 -15.44 2.38
C VAL A 146 5.02 -15.85 1.57
N GLU A 147 4.06 -16.53 2.18
CA GLU A 147 2.83 -16.97 1.51
C GLU A 147 1.99 -15.79 1.02
N CYS A 148 1.82 -14.74 1.83
CA CYS A 148 1.08 -13.54 1.43
C CYS A 148 1.76 -12.79 0.28
N ALA A 149 3.10 -12.72 0.26
CA ALA A 149 3.83 -12.10 -0.84
C ALA A 149 3.67 -12.90 -2.16
N LEU A 150 3.74 -14.23 -2.07
CA LEU A 150 3.61 -15.17 -3.18
C LEU A 150 2.28 -15.06 -3.95
N LEU A 151 1.24 -14.50 -3.34
CA LEU A 151 -0.04 -14.21 -4.02
C LEU A 151 0.11 -13.37 -5.30
N THR A 152 1.14 -12.54 -5.35
CA THR A 152 1.29 -11.51 -6.40
C THR A 152 2.70 -11.38 -6.95
N HIS A 153 3.71 -11.86 -6.22
CA HIS A 153 5.11 -11.78 -6.62
C HIS A 153 5.71 -13.18 -6.58
N ASN A 154 6.48 -13.57 -7.60
CA ASN A 154 7.29 -14.78 -7.57
C ASN A 154 8.80 -14.49 -7.77
N ASP A 155 9.21 -13.24 -7.53
CA ASP A 155 10.62 -12.85 -7.40
C ASP A 155 11.06 -12.96 -5.93
N PRO A 156 12.12 -13.72 -5.60
CA PRO A 156 12.62 -13.86 -4.24
C PRO A 156 12.98 -12.54 -3.57
N ARG A 157 13.43 -11.53 -4.32
CA ARG A 157 13.81 -10.21 -3.78
C ARG A 157 12.58 -9.48 -3.24
N ALA A 158 11.47 -9.51 -3.97
CA ALA A 158 10.22 -8.89 -3.53
C ALA A 158 9.63 -9.59 -2.30
N ILE A 159 9.68 -10.93 -2.28
CA ILE A 159 9.17 -11.76 -1.18
C ILE A 159 10.01 -11.54 0.09
N ALA A 160 11.33 -11.55 -0.03
CA ALA A 160 12.24 -11.28 1.08
C ALA A 160 12.07 -9.85 1.62
N GLY A 161 11.81 -8.88 0.73
CA GLY A 161 11.47 -7.52 1.12
C GLY A 161 10.21 -7.42 1.98
N ALA A 162 9.17 -8.19 1.64
CA ALA A 162 7.96 -8.27 2.46
C ALA A 162 8.23 -8.90 3.83
N ALA A 163 9.00 -9.98 3.89
CA ALA A 163 9.42 -10.58 5.14
C ALA A 163 10.23 -9.62 6.04
N ALA A 164 11.12 -8.81 5.44
CA ALA A 164 11.88 -7.81 6.18
C ALA A 164 10.99 -6.72 6.79
N ILE A 165 10.06 -6.15 6.00
CA ILE A 165 9.17 -5.08 6.49
C ILE A 165 8.22 -5.58 7.56
N VAL A 166 7.65 -6.78 7.41
CA VAL A 166 6.73 -7.29 8.44
C VAL A 166 7.47 -7.61 9.73
N TYR A 167 8.72 -8.09 9.67
CA TYR A 167 9.52 -8.29 10.87
C TYR A 167 9.87 -6.98 11.58
N ALA A 168 10.24 -5.95 10.81
CA ALA A 168 10.45 -4.61 11.36
C ALA A 168 9.20 -4.08 12.06
N ALA A 169 8.01 -4.25 11.44
CA ALA A 169 6.74 -3.90 12.04
C ALA A 169 6.44 -4.71 13.31
N PHE A 170 6.71 -6.02 13.32
CA PHE A 170 6.53 -6.90 14.48
C PHE A 170 7.43 -6.51 15.66
N ARG A 171 8.65 -6.05 15.38
CA ARG A 171 9.57 -5.52 16.40
C ARG A 171 9.08 -4.19 16.95
N PHE A 172 8.67 -3.27 16.09
CA PHE A 172 8.12 -1.97 16.52
C PHE A 172 6.81 -2.10 17.30
N SER A 173 5.98 -3.11 17.02
CA SER A 173 4.74 -3.32 17.78
C SER A 173 4.98 -3.83 19.21
N GLN A 174 6.16 -4.38 19.49
CA GLN A 174 6.54 -4.88 20.82
C GLN A 174 7.39 -3.89 21.62
N GLU A 175 8.22 -3.10 20.94
CA GLU A 175 9.18 -2.18 21.56
C GLU A 175 8.60 -0.76 21.65
N ARG A 176 8.28 -0.31 22.86
CA ARG A 176 7.74 1.06 23.08
C ARG A 176 8.77 2.17 22.87
N GLN A 177 10.07 1.89 23.01
CA GLN A 177 11.16 2.83 22.76
C GLN A 177 12.39 2.07 22.25
N ILE A 178 13.06 2.62 21.24
CA ILE A 178 14.25 2.02 20.62
C ILE A 178 15.48 2.79 21.11
N THR A 179 16.25 2.21 22.04
CA THR A 179 17.54 2.76 22.48
C THR A 179 18.64 2.54 21.44
N PRO A 180 19.82 3.18 21.54
CA PRO A 180 20.95 2.90 20.65
C PRO A 180 21.39 1.44 20.63
N LYS A 181 21.32 0.73 21.76
CA LYS A 181 21.61 -0.70 21.82
C LYS A 181 20.54 -1.50 21.07
N ASP A 182 19.28 -1.16 21.27
CA ASP A 182 18.16 -1.82 20.59
C ASP A 182 18.26 -1.66 19.07
N ARG A 183 18.80 -0.53 18.56
CA ARG A 183 19.06 -0.37 17.12
C ARG A 183 20.07 -1.39 16.57
N ILE A 184 21.12 -1.71 17.32
CA ILE A 184 22.13 -2.69 16.89
C ILE A 184 21.51 -4.08 16.83
N ASP A 185 20.81 -4.47 17.89
CA ASP A 185 20.19 -5.79 17.98
C ASP A 185 19.04 -5.91 16.96
N PHE A 186 18.22 -4.87 16.79
CA PHE A 186 17.21 -4.76 15.74
C PHE A 186 17.79 -5.02 14.35
N CYS A 187 18.86 -4.31 13.96
CA CYS A 187 19.46 -4.49 12.63
C CYS A 187 20.00 -5.91 12.43
N ARG A 188 20.64 -6.50 13.45
CA ARG A 188 21.17 -7.86 13.40
C ARG A 188 20.06 -8.89 13.26
N ASP A 189 19.02 -8.78 14.08
CA ASP A 189 17.91 -9.72 14.11
C ASP A 189 17.08 -9.61 12.84
N LEU A 190 16.84 -8.39 12.35
CA LEU A 190 16.18 -8.16 11.07
C LEU A 190 16.93 -8.83 9.93
N GLN A 191 18.24 -8.62 9.83
CA GLN A 191 19.05 -9.29 8.81
C GLN A 191 18.95 -10.81 8.92
N ARG A 192 19.04 -11.36 10.14
CA ARG A 192 18.95 -12.79 10.40
C ARG A 192 17.57 -13.36 10.04
N PHE A 193 16.50 -12.66 10.38
CA PHE A 193 15.13 -13.06 10.06
C PHE A 193 14.90 -13.06 8.54
N THR A 194 15.33 -12.00 7.85
CA THR A 194 15.25 -11.93 6.39
C THR A 194 16.04 -13.04 5.73
N ARG A 195 17.26 -13.34 6.22
CA ARG A 195 18.08 -14.44 5.72
C ARG A 195 17.36 -15.78 5.84
N LYS A 196 16.80 -16.08 7.01
CA LYS A 196 16.01 -17.29 7.25
C LYS A 196 14.76 -17.35 6.37
N SER A 197 14.13 -16.21 6.09
CA SER A 197 12.96 -16.13 5.21
C SER A 197 13.31 -16.47 3.76
N GLU A 198 14.49 -16.06 3.29
CA GLU A 198 15.01 -16.41 1.97
C GLU A 198 15.36 -17.90 1.86
N GLU A 199 15.96 -18.48 2.91
CA GLU A 199 16.24 -19.92 3.02
C GLU A 199 14.92 -20.72 3.01
N PHE A 200 13.96 -20.33 3.84
CA PHE A 200 12.63 -20.93 3.90
C PHE A 200 11.89 -20.87 2.55
N LEU A 201 11.97 -19.73 1.85
CA LEU A 201 11.40 -19.60 0.51
C LEU A 201 12.07 -20.56 -0.48
N GLN A 202 13.41 -20.68 -0.42
CA GLN A 202 14.19 -21.56 -1.27
C GLN A 202 13.89 -23.04 -1.03
N ASP A 203 13.62 -23.42 0.22
CA ASP A 203 13.40 -24.82 0.61
C ASP A 203 11.94 -25.25 0.36
N GLU A 204 10.97 -24.45 0.80
CA GLU A 204 9.54 -24.86 0.82
C GLU A 204 8.77 -24.40 -0.43
N PHE A 205 9.18 -23.31 -1.05
CA PHE A 205 8.42 -22.64 -2.11
C PHE A 205 9.20 -22.48 -3.42
N LYS A 206 10.31 -23.20 -3.60
CA LYS A 206 11.10 -23.19 -4.84
C LYS A 206 10.27 -23.38 -6.10
N ARG A 207 9.25 -24.23 -6.04
CA ARG A 207 8.34 -24.52 -7.16
C ARG A 207 7.51 -23.31 -7.63
N CYS A 208 7.32 -22.33 -6.76
CA CYS A 208 6.58 -21.10 -7.05
C CYS A 208 7.47 -20.06 -7.73
N ILE A 209 8.79 -20.23 -7.70
CA ILE A 209 9.77 -19.31 -8.28
C ILE A 209 10.07 -19.73 -9.73
N PRO A 210 10.13 -18.79 -10.70
CA PRO A 210 10.53 -19.10 -12.07
C PRO A 210 11.90 -19.77 -12.13
N LYS A 211 12.05 -20.76 -13.02
CA LYS A 211 13.33 -21.47 -13.23
C LYS A 211 14.43 -20.54 -13.72
N GLU A 212 14.06 -19.58 -14.56
CA GLU A 212 14.95 -18.60 -15.17
C GLU A 212 14.71 -17.24 -14.50
N ILE A 213 15.41 -17.02 -13.39
CA ILE A 213 15.42 -15.72 -12.71
C ILE A 213 16.83 -15.13 -12.75
N PRO A 214 16.98 -13.86 -13.19
CA PRO A 214 18.26 -13.17 -13.15
C PRO A 214 18.89 -13.24 -11.76
N GLN A 215 20.14 -13.70 -11.70
CA GLN A 215 20.91 -13.72 -10.46
C GLN A 215 21.67 -12.38 -10.27
N PRO A 216 21.86 -11.93 -9.02
CA PRO A 216 21.46 -12.59 -7.77
C PRO A 216 19.98 -12.34 -7.42
N ALA A 217 19.24 -13.42 -7.14
CA ALA A 217 17.83 -13.33 -6.73
C ALA A 217 17.63 -13.62 -5.24
N PHE A 218 18.20 -14.73 -4.76
CA PHE A 218 18.16 -15.07 -3.34
C PHE A 218 19.23 -14.32 -2.56
N TYR A 219 18.98 -14.12 -1.26
CA TYR A 219 19.89 -13.46 -0.31
C TYR A 219 20.12 -11.97 -0.55
N ALA A 220 19.62 -11.41 -1.66
CA ALA A 220 19.87 -10.03 -2.03
C ALA A 220 19.36 -9.02 -0.99
N VAL A 221 18.23 -9.31 -0.32
CA VAL A 221 17.67 -8.38 0.67
C VAL A 221 18.38 -8.51 2.01
N SER A 222 18.61 -9.73 2.52
CA SER A 222 19.39 -9.90 3.76
C SER A 222 20.82 -9.36 3.63
N ASP A 223 21.43 -9.52 2.47
CA ASP A 223 22.73 -8.95 2.17
C ASP A 223 22.70 -7.42 2.10
N ALA A 224 21.69 -6.83 1.45
CA ALA A 224 21.54 -5.37 1.39
C ALA A 224 21.27 -4.77 2.79
N LEU A 225 20.60 -5.49 3.69
CA LEU A 225 20.39 -5.05 5.07
C LEU A 225 21.70 -4.89 5.87
N SER A 226 22.82 -5.48 5.43
CA SER A 226 24.12 -5.34 6.10
C SER A 226 24.62 -3.89 6.19
N ILE A 227 24.23 -3.02 5.25
CA ILE A 227 24.62 -1.61 5.24
C ILE A 227 23.73 -0.72 6.10
N LEU A 228 22.60 -1.22 6.61
CA LEU A 228 21.63 -0.43 7.38
C LEU A 228 22.24 0.14 8.66
N LEU A 229 22.90 -0.71 9.47
CA LEU A 229 23.52 -0.27 10.73
C LEU A 229 24.67 0.73 10.51
N PRO A 230 25.61 0.52 9.57
CA PRO A 230 26.59 1.54 9.19
C PRO A 230 25.95 2.88 8.81
N CYS A 231 24.90 2.88 7.98
CA CYS A 231 24.21 4.11 7.58
C CYS A 231 23.57 4.83 8.78
N LEU A 232 22.94 4.09 9.70
CA LEU A 232 22.33 4.64 10.91
C LEU A 232 23.36 5.25 11.87
N ARG A 233 24.57 4.69 11.93
CA ARG A 233 25.66 5.22 12.77
C ARG A 233 26.22 6.53 12.25
N GLU A 234 26.36 6.66 10.93
CA GLU A 234 26.82 7.90 10.31
C GLU A 234 25.79 9.03 10.50
N ASN A 235 24.50 8.69 10.53
CA ASN A 235 23.40 9.63 10.75
C ASN A 235 23.36 10.77 9.70
N ASP A 236 23.77 10.48 8.46
CA ASP A 236 23.67 11.36 7.30
C ASP A 236 22.78 10.72 6.24
N CYS A 237 21.59 11.30 6.03
CA CYS A 237 20.61 10.78 5.07
C CYS A 237 21.10 10.90 3.62
N ALA A 238 21.81 11.97 3.26
CA ALA A 238 22.33 12.12 1.91
C ALA A 238 23.40 11.06 1.61
N LEU A 239 24.27 10.76 2.58
CA LEU A 239 25.25 9.68 2.42
C LEU A 239 24.58 8.31 2.40
N ALA A 240 23.64 8.04 3.31
CA ALA A 240 22.90 6.78 3.37
C ALA A 240 22.26 6.45 2.01
N ARG A 241 21.60 7.43 1.37
CA ARG A 241 20.99 7.25 0.04
C ARG A 241 22.02 6.88 -1.03
N LYS A 242 23.18 7.54 -1.05
CA LYS A 242 24.26 7.22 -1.99
C LYS A 242 24.79 5.81 -1.75
N THR A 243 25.00 5.42 -0.49
CA THR A 243 25.46 4.09 -0.10
C THR A 243 24.46 3.01 -0.51
N ILE A 244 23.17 3.22 -0.30
CA ILE A 244 22.09 2.30 -0.70
C ILE A 244 22.08 2.11 -2.22
N ILE A 245 22.14 3.19 -3.00
CA ILE A 245 22.19 3.11 -4.47
C ILE A 245 23.44 2.35 -4.93
N ALA A 246 24.61 2.70 -4.39
CA ALA A 246 25.88 2.09 -4.76
C ALA A 246 25.90 0.60 -4.45
N GLU A 247 25.40 0.20 -3.28
CA GLU A 247 25.35 -1.19 -2.87
C GLU A 247 24.38 -2.01 -3.71
N ALA A 248 23.20 -1.47 -4.00
CA ALA A 248 22.21 -2.11 -4.88
C ALA A 248 22.80 -2.36 -6.28
N ASN A 249 23.38 -1.33 -6.89
CA ASN A 249 23.98 -1.43 -8.24
C ASN A 249 25.21 -2.35 -8.28
N ARG A 250 25.99 -2.40 -7.20
CA ARG A 250 27.15 -3.30 -7.07
C ARG A 250 26.71 -4.76 -6.99
N ARG A 251 25.63 -5.06 -6.27
CA ARG A 251 25.13 -6.41 -6.06
C ARG A 251 24.34 -6.92 -7.26
N ASP A 252 23.51 -6.08 -7.84
CA ASP A 252 22.63 -6.44 -8.94
C ASP A 252 22.80 -5.47 -10.13
N PRO A 253 23.91 -5.59 -10.89
CA PRO A 253 24.18 -4.72 -12.02
C PRO A 253 23.17 -4.89 -13.17
N GLN A 254 22.34 -5.95 -13.15
CA GLN A 254 21.31 -6.18 -14.17
C GLN A 254 20.06 -5.33 -13.92
N PHE A 255 19.88 -4.82 -12.69
CA PHE A 255 18.79 -3.93 -12.32
C PHE A 255 19.32 -2.59 -11.77
N PRO A 256 19.92 -1.74 -12.62
CA PRO A 256 20.53 -0.49 -12.16
C PRO A 256 19.47 0.51 -11.68
N ILE A 257 19.73 1.10 -10.53
CA ILE A 257 18.93 2.15 -9.93
C ILE A 257 19.71 3.47 -9.80
N SER A 258 18.95 4.55 -9.70
CA SER A 258 19.40 5.94 -9.56
C SER A 258 18.80 6.64 -8.34
N SER A 259 17.85 5.99 -7.66
CA SER A 259 17.18 6.45 -6.46
C SER A 259 16.85 5.25 -5.58
N PRO A 260 17.03 5.35 -4.26
CA PRO A 260 16.66 4.29 -3.32
C PRO A 260 15.14 4.12 -3.21
N ASN A 261 14.35 5.08 -3.70
CA ASN A 261 12.89 5.05 -3.71
C ASN A 261 12.31 4.35 -4.97
N GLN A 262 13.17 3.81 -5.84
CA GLN A 262 12.73 3.04 -7.01
C GLN A 262 12.14 1.69 -6.62
N ASP A 263 11.35 1.10 -7.53
CA ASP A 263 10.71 -0.19 -7.34
C ASP A 263 11.71 -1.37 -7.41
N PHE A 264 12.58 -1.44 -6.39
CA PHE A 264 13.61 -2.45 -6.24
C PHE A 264 13.84 -2.75 -4.76
N ALA A 265 13.32 -3.89 -4.32
CA ALA A 265 13.25 -4.28 -2.91
C ALA A 265 14.59 -4.20 -2.17
N PRO A 266 15.73 -4.70 -2.70
CA PRO A 266 17.01 -4.60 -1.97
C PRO A 266 17.42 -3.17 -1.61
N SER A 267 17.02 -2.17 -2.39
CA SER A 267 17.32 -0.75 -2.09
C SER A 267 16.22 -0.06 -1.28
N ALA A 268 14.97 -0.22 -1.71
CA ALA A 268 13.83 0.48 -1.16
C ALA A 268 13.49 0.03 0.27
N ILE A 269 13.65 -1.26 0.57
CA ILE A 269 13.44 -1.78 1.93
C ILE A 269 14.47 -1.19 2.90
N VAL A 270 15.76 -1.17 2.51
CA VAL A 270 16.83 -0.58 3.35
C VAL A 270 16.57 0.91 3.58
N HIS A 271 16.14 1.63 2.56
CA HIS A 271 15.82 3.06 2.65
C HIS A 271 14.63 3.35 3.56
N ALA A 272 13.52 2.63 3.38
CA ALA A 272 12.33 2.78 4.23
C ALA A 272 12.64 2.50 5.70
N LEU A 273 13.47 1.49 5.99
CA LEU A 273 13.93 1.18 7.34
C LEU A 273 14.86 2.26 7.89
N TYR A 274 15.81 2.76 7.09
CA TYR A 274 16.70 3.84 7.49
C TYR A 274 15.91 5.09 7.89
N ILE A 275 14.96 5.52 7.06
CA ILE A 275 14.08 6.66 7.36
C ILE A 275 13.24 6.38 8.62
N SER A 276 12.66 5.18 8.74
CA SER A 276 11.80 4.84 9.87
C SER A 276 12.55 4.78 11.21
N LEU A 277 13.84 4.44 11.21
CA LEU A 277 14.69 4.38 12.41
C LEU A 277 15.38 5.71 12.74
N SER A 278 15.67 6.54 11.73
CA SER A 278 16.37 7.82 11.91
C SER A 278 15.42 9.00 12.14
N ALA A 279 14.17 8.93 11.66
CA ALA A 279 13.20 10.00 11.82
C ALA A 279 12.98 10.37 13.29
N LEU A 280 12.80 11.68 13.53
CA LEU A 280 12.53 12.27 14.84
C LEU A 280 11.03 12.36 15.13
N THR A 281 10.22 12.46 14.08
CA THR A 281 8.75 12.51 14.17
C THR A 281 8.13 11.70 13.02
N PHE A 282 6.87 11.31 13.19
CA PHE A 282 6.07 10.70 12.12
C PHE A 282 6.06 11.58 10.86
N GLY A 283 5.73 12.87 11.04
CA GLY A 283 5.59 13.82 9.94
C GLY A 283 6.88 13.99 9.14
N GLN A 284 8.02 14.17 9.82
CA GLN A 284 9.31 14.30 9.15
C GLN A 284 9.62 13.08 8.28
N GLY A 285 9.51 11.86 8.82
CA GLY A 285 9.86 10.65 8.09
C GLY A 285 8.97 10.40 6.87
N VAL A 286 7.65 10.62 7.01
CA VAL A 286 6.71 10.49 5.88
C VAL A 286 7.01 11.54 4.81
N ILE A 287 7.18 12.80 5.19
CA ILE A 287 7.47 13.88 4.24
C ILE A 287 8.78 13.61 3.49
N GLU A 288 9.81 13.13 4.19
CA GLU A 288 11.12 12.87 3.60
C GLU A 288 11.03 11.81 2.49
N ILE A 289 10.36 10.68 2.76
CA ILE A 289 10.31 9.57 1.82
C ILE A 289 9.40 9.83 0.61
N ILE A 290 8.27 10.53 0.79
CA ILE A 290 7.34 10.77 -0.34
C ILE A 290 7.87 11.81 -1.32
N ASN A 291 8.65 12.80 -0.84
CA ASN A 291 9.21 13.86 -1.68
C ASN A 291 10.38 13.38 -2.55
N GLU A 292 10.88 12.16 -2.35
CA GLU A 292 11.82 11.52 -3.27
C GLU A 292 11.14 10.96 -4.53
N GLY A 293 9.80 10.92 -4.57
CA GLY A 293 9.03 10.45 -5.71
C GLY A 293 9.23 8.97 -5.98
N LYS A 294 9.22 8.57 -7.27
CA LYS A 294 9.30 7.17 -7.70
C LYS A 294 8.15 6.36 -7.10
N GLU A 295 8.40 5.37 -6.25
CA GLU A 295 7.36 4.58 -5.58
C GLU A 295 6.80 5.29 -4.34
N ALA A 296 6.43 6.56 -4.47
CA ALA A 296 6.02 7.40 -3.35
C ALA A 296 4.80 6.84 -2.59
N CYS A 297 3.84 6.21 -3.27
CA CYS A 297 2.70 5.54 -2.62
C CYS A 297 3.17 4.40 -1.72
N ALA A 298 3.92 3.44 -2.29
CA ALA A 298 4.34 2.23 -1.60
C ALA A 298 5.36 2.54 -0.50
N MET A 299 6.32 3.42 -0.77
CA MET A 299 7.31 3.88 0.22
C MET A 299 6.65 4.68 1.35
N GLY A 300 5.68 5.55 1.02
CA GLY A 300 4.85 6.25 1.99
C GLY A 300 4.03 5.29 2.85
N ALA A 301 3.44 4.24 2.27
CA ALA A 301 2.70 3.22 2.99
C ALA A 301 3.59 2.46 4.00
N ILE A 302 4.76 2.00 3.55
CA ILE A 302 5.74 1.28 4.38
C ILE A 302 6.21 2.18 5.53
N ALA A 303 6.79 3.34 5.20
CA ALA A 303 7.34 4.25 6.21
C ALA A 303 6.23 4.76 7.15
N GLY A 304 5.09 5.20 6.62
CA GLY A 304 3.97 5.67 7.42
C GLY A 304 3.33 4.58 8.28
N GLY A 305 3.51 3.30 7.97
CA GLY A 305 3.10 2.20 8.84
C GLY A 305 4.11 1.93 9.95
N LEU A 306 5.40 1.83 9.61
CA LEU A 306 6.49 1.66 10.58
C LEU A 306 6.59 2.83 11.56
N LEU A 307 6.53 4.06 11.06
CA LEU A 307 6.51 5.27 11.88
C LEU A 307 5.26 5.35 12.76
N GLY A 308 4.11 4.89 12.27
CA GLY A 308 2.88 4.81 13.07
C GLY A 308 3.01 3.86 14.27
N LEU A 309 3.66 2.71 14.08
CA LEU A 309 3.98 1.79 15.18
C LEU A 309 4.97 2.39 16.18
N ARG A 310 5.94 3.15 15.70
CA ARG A 310 6.99 3.75 16.53
C ARG A 310 6.52 4.98 17.33
N PHE A 311 5.70 5.84 16.72
CA PHE A 311 5.27 7.11 17.33
C PHE A 311 3.86 7.04 17.92
N GLY A 312 3.12 5.96 17.67
CA GLY A 312 1.73 5.80 18.11
C GLY A 312 0.77 6.73 17.36
N ASP A 313 -0.51 6.65 17.72
CA ASP A 313 -1.54 7.49 17.12
C ASP A 313 -1.25 8.97 17.43
N ASP A 314 -0.98 9.35 18.68
CA ASP A 314 -0.68 10.74 19.08
C ASP A 314 0.47 11.40 18.31
N GLY A 315 1.38 10.61 17.71
CA GLY A 315 2.47 11.12 16.88
C GLY A 315 2.05 11.54 15.47
N ILE A 316 0.87 11.15 15.01
CA ILE A 316 0.32 11.49 13.69
C ILE A 316 -0.35 12.87 13.74
N PRO A 317 -0.05 13.78 12.79
CA PRO A 317 -0.73 15.07 12.72
C PRO A 317 -2.27 14.96 12.58
N ASP A 318 -3.00 15.77 13.35
CA ASP A 318 -4.47 15.79 13.36
C ASP A 318 -5.06 16.11 11.99
N GLU A 319 -4.51 17.12 11.30
CA GLU A 319 -4.91 17.47 9.94
C GLU A 319 -4.79 16.29 8.97
N TRP A 320 -3.78 15.44 9.12
CA TRP A 320 -3.59 14.28 8.24
C TRP A 320 -4.58 13.16 8.56
N ARG A 321 -4.89 12.91 9.84
CA ARG A 321 -5.96 11.98 10.20
C ARG A 321 -7.31 12.43 9.66
N ALA A 322 -7.65 13.71 9.86
CA ALA A 322 -8.93 14.28 9.47
C ALA A 322 -9.08 14.36 7.94
N GLY A 323 -7.98 14.60 7.21
CA GLY A 323 -7.98 14.74 5.77
C GLY A 323 -7.98 13.42 4.98
N LEU A 324 -7.72 12.28 5.64
CA LEU A 324 -7.71 10.96 5.00
C LEU A 324 -9.14 10.50 4.69
N LEU A 325 -9.40 10.10 3.45
CA LEU A 325 -10.69 9.47 3.11
C LEU A 325 -10.81 8.10 3.78
N ASN A 326 -12.01 7.75 4.25
CA ASN A 326 -12.29 6.57 5.09
C ASN A 326 -11.47 6.48 6.39
N ALA A 327 -10.95 7.59 6.92
CA ALA A 327 -10.14 7.60 8.14
C ALA A 327 -10.74 6.78 9.30
N HIS A 328 -12.04 6.99 9.60
CA HIS A 328 -12.73 6.28 10.68
C HIS A 328 -12.78 4.76 10.47
N GLU A 329 -13.07 4.28 9.26
CA GLU A 329 -13.14 2.84 8.96
C GLU A 329 -11.76 2.16 8.96
N ILE A 330 -10.73 2.90 8.55
CA ILE A 330 -9.34 2.43 8.59
C ILE A 330 -8.86 2.36 10.03
N ALA A 331 -9.09 3.40 10.83
CA ALA A 331 -8.74 3.44 12.24
C ALA A 331 -9.43 2.30 13.01
N ARG A 332 -10.73 2.11 12.78
CA ARG A 332 -11.50 1.01 13.36
C ARG A 332 -10.87 -0.36 13.08
N ARG A 333 -10.53 -0.67 11.83
CA ARG A 333 -9.83 -1.93 11.49
C ARG A 333 -8.49 -2.06 12.22
N GLY A 334 -7.75 -0.97 12.37
CA GLY A 334 -6.53 -0.91 13.19
C GLY A 334 -6.79 -1.31 14.65
N ASP A 335 -7.80 -0.71 15.28
CA ASP A 335 -8.20 -0.99 16.65
C ASP A 335 -8.69 -2.44 16.83
N GLU A 336 -9.46 -2.96 15.87
CA GLU A 336 -9.97 -4.32 15.88
C GLU A 336 -8.84 -5.35 15.81
N MET A 337 -7.81 -5.10 14.97
CA MET A 337 -6.61 -5.94 14.91
C MET A 337 -5.79 -5.87 16.20
N ALA A 338 -5.67 -4.69 16.79
CA ALA A 338 -4.89 -4.50 18.01
C ALA A 338 -5.55 -5.13 19.25
N ASN A 339 -6.88 -5.03 19.35
CA ASN A 339 -7.63 -5.42 20.54
C ASN A 339 -8.33 -6.79 20.43
N GLY A 340 -8.53 -7.33 19.23
CA GLY A 340 -9.14 -8.65 19.01
C GLY A 340 -10.66 -8.71 19.24
N PHE A 341 -11.34 -7.55 19.34
CA PHE A 341 -12.79 -7.46 19.57
C PHE A 341 -13.49 -6.62 18.49
N PRO A 342 -13.76 -7.20 17.31
CA PRO A 342 -14.50 -6.50 16.27
C PRO A 342 -15.95 -6.19 16.66
N ASP A 343 -16.37 -4.95 16.45
CA ASP A 343 -17.78 -4.56 16.59
C ASP A 343 -18.48 -4.65 15.23
N TRP A 344 -18.94 -5.86 14.94
CA TRP A 344 -19.62 -6.21 13.69
C TRP A 344 -20.86 -5.38 13.38
N SER A 345 -21.45 -4.68 14.35
CA SER A 345 -22.69 -3.92 14.13
C SER A 345 -22.47 -2.54 13.52
N GLU A 346 -21.26 -1.99 13.63
CA GLU A 346 -20.89 -0.66 13.15
C GLU A 346 -19.89 -0.70 11.99
N ARG A 347 -19.35 -1.88 11.68
CA ARG A 347 -18.37 -2.08 10.62
C ARG A 347 -19.01 -1.96 9.23
N THR A 348 -18.40 -1.14 8.38
CA THR A 348 -18.71 -1.13 6.95
C THR A 348 -17.95 -2.26 6.27
N ASP A 349 -18.64 -3.06 5.44
CA ASP A 349 -18.01 -4.09 4.60
C ASP A 349 -16.91 -3.47 3.70
N LEU A 350 -15.80 -4.19 3.49
CA LEU A 350 -14.65 -3.70 2.72
C LEU A 350 -15.05 -3.37 1.27
N ILE A 351 -15.81 -4.26 0.63
CA ILE A 351 -16.22 -4.07 -0.77
C ILE A 351 -17.16 -2.87 -0.90
N ALA A 352 -18.12 -2.75 0.01
CA ALA A 352 -19.01 -1.58 0.07
C ALA A 352 -18.23 -0.27 0.29
N MET A 353 -17.26 -0.28 1.20
CA MET A 353 -16.40 0.86 1.49
C MET A 353 -15.55 1.28 0.28
N GLU A 354 -14.86 0.33 -0.36
CA GLU A 354 -13.96 0.62 -1.48
C GLU A 354 -14.70 0.91 -2.78
N SER A 355 -15.81 0.21 -3.05
CA SER A 355 -16.62 0.46 -4.25
C SER A 355 -17.19 1.87 -4.31
N ARG A 356 -17.57 2.44 -3.15
CA ARG A 356 -18.05 3.82 -3.07
C ARG A 356 -16.97 4.81 -3.46
N LEU A 357 -15.79 4.76 -2.82
CA LEU A 357 -14.71 5.70 -3.13
C LEU A 357 -14.18 5.54 -4.55
N THR A 358 -14.11 4.31 -5.06
CA THR A 358 -13.70 4.06 -6.45
C THR A 358 -14.70 4.67 -7.44
N ARG A 359 -16.01 4.53 -7.21
CA ARG A 359 -17.04 5.18 -8.04
C ARG A 359 -16.97 6.70 -7.96
N ASP A 360 -16.81 7.25 -6.76
CA ASP A 360 -16.75 8.70 -6.55
C ASP A 360 -15.53 9.31 -7.28
N ASP A 361 -14.34 8.69 -7.17
CA ASP A 361 -13.13 9.12 -7.89
C ASP A 361 -13.31 8.99 -9.41
N ALA A 362 -13.82 7.84 -9.89
CA ALA A 362 -14.03 7.60 -11.30
C ALA A 362 -15.06 8.56 -11.92
N ALA A 363 -16.14 8.88 -11.19
CA ALA A 363 -17.16 9.84 -11.61
C ALA A 363 -16.57 11.26 -11.74
N GLU A 364 -15.81 11.72 -10.74
CA GLU A 364 -15.13 13.02 -10.82
C GLU A 364 -14.14 13.08 -12.00
N ARG A 365 -13.43 11.98 -12.28
CA ARG A 365 -12.52 11.89 -13.44
C ARG A 365 -13.26 11.94 -14.76
N ARG A 366 -14.38 11.22 -14.91
CA ARG A 366 -15.22 11.25 -16.12
C ARG A 366 -15.75 12.66 -16.39
N LYS A 367 -16.36 13.28 -15.38
CA LYS A 367 -16.87 14.66 -15.44
C LYS A 367 -15.79 15.66 -15.88
N ARG A 368 -14.56 15.51 -15.37
CA ARG A 368 -13.41 16.34 -15.77
C ARG A 368 -13.04 16.16 -17.24
N ARG A 369 -12.94 14.92 -17.70
CA ARG A 369 -12.64 14.62 -19.12
C ARG A 369 -13.71 15.19 -20.05
N GLU A 370 -14.98 15.01 -19.70
CA GLU A 370 -16.11 15.56 -20.47
C GLU A 370 -16.08 17.09 -20.51
N ALA A 371 -15.73 17.76 -19.41
CA ALA A 371 -15.61 19.21 -19.37
C ALA A 371 -14.49 19.73 -20.30
N VAL A 372 -13.35 19.03 -20.36
CA VAL A 372 -12.26 19.37 -21.29
C VAL A 372 -12.70 19.21 -22.74
N ILE A 373 -13.32 18.08 -23.09
CA ILE A 373 -13.83 17.82 -24.44
C ILE A 373 -14.83 18.91 -24.86
N HIS A 374 -15.78 19.25 -23.99
CA HIS A 374 -16.77 20.30 -24.28
C HIS A 374 -16.13 21.69 -24.47
N GLU A 375 -15.07 21.99 -23.71
CA GLU A 375 -14.35 23.26 -23.86
C GLU A 375 -13.57 23.31 -25.18
N GLU A 376 -12.93 22.21 -25.56
CA GLU A 376 -12.22 22.06 -26.84
C GLU A 376 -13.17 22.16 -28.03
N GLU A 377 -14.32 21.49 -27.99
CA GLU A 377 -15.37 21.60 -29.02
C GLU A 377 -15.88 23.04 -29.17
N LYS A 378 -16.13 23.73 -28.05
CA LYS A 378 -16.52 25.14 -28.06
C LYS A 378 -15.43 26.05 -28.64
N ARG A 379 -14.16 25.78 -28.34
CA ARG A 379 -13.02 26.53 -28.90
C ARG A 379 -12.89 26.29 -30.40
N ALA A 380 -13.03 25.04 -30.85
CA ALA A 380 -13.01 24.67 -32.26
C ALA A 380 -14.14 25.33 -33.05
N GLN A 381 -15.37 25.31 -32.53
CA GLN A 381 -16.52 25.99 -33.14
C GLN A 381 -16.32 27.51 -33.23
N LYS A 382 -15.78 28.15 -32.17
CA LYS A 382 -15.46 29.59 -32.19
C LYS A 382 -14.32 29.93 -33.16
N SER A 383 -13.32 29.07 -33.29
CA SER A 383 -12.21 29.24 -34.23
C SER A 383 -12.68 29.11 -35.68
N ALA A 384 -13.53 28.11 -35.97
CA ALA A 384 -14.16 27.94 -37.27
C ALA A 384 -15.06 29.13 -37.66
N ALA A 385 -15.72 29.75 -36.68
CA ALA A 385 -16.55 30.94 -36.88
C ALA A 385 -15.75 32.27 -37.04
N ARG A 386 -14.47 32.32 -36.63
CA ARG A 386 -13.69 33.58 -36.58
C ARG A 386 -12.47 33.64 -37.51
N GLY A 387 -12.11 32.57 -38.20
CA GLY A 387 -11.08 32.59 -39.24
C GLY A 387 -9.69 33.09 -38.78
N LYS A 388 -9.35 33.00 -37.49
CA LYS A 388 -8.01 33.33 -36.95
C LYS A 388 -7.65 32.44 -35.76
N THR A 389 -6.42 31.95 -35.76
CA THR A 389 -5.73 31.23 -34.69
C THR A 389 -5.34 32.18 -33.55
N ALA A 390 -5.62 31.78 -32.29
CA ALA A 390 -5.25 32.55 -31.10
C ALA A 390 -4.02 31.96 -30.42
N ALA A 391 -3.12 32.85 -29.98
CA ALA A 391 -1.89 32.56 -29.25
C ALA A 391 -2.15 32.13 -27.79
N SER A 392 -1.27 31.27 -27.26
CA SER A 392 -1.35 30.72 -25.91
C SER A 392 -0.86 31.71 -24.84
N SER A 393 -1.65 31.89 -23.78
CA SER A 393 -1.26 32.60 -22.55
C SER A 393 -0.52 31.67 -21.58
N GLU A 394 0.63 32.12 -21.06
CA GLU A 394 1.44 31.44 -20.05
C GLU A 394 0.69 31.36 -18.71
N THR A 395 0.16 30.17 -18.43
CA THR A 395 -0.27 29.76 -17.08
C THR A 395 0.82 28.84 -16.53
N LYS A 396 1.11 28.87 -15.22
CA LYS A 396 2.03 27.90 -14.58
C LYS A 396 1.69 26.49 -15.10
N ALA A 397 2.64 25.87 -15.81
CA ALA A 397 2.38 24.65 -16.56
C ALA A 397 1.97 23.52 -15.59
N LYS A 398 0.70 23.12 -15.67
CA LYS A 398 0.21 21.90 -15.01
C LYS A 398 0.96 20.70 -15.59
N LEU A 399 1.02 19.60 -14.84
CA LEU A 399 1.66 18.38 -15.32
C LEU A 399 0.85 17.80 -16.49
N PRO A 400 1.48 17.56 -17.66
CA PRO A 400 0.79 17.02 -18.83
C PRO A 400 0.29 15.59 -18.56
N PRO A 401 -0.67 15.09 -19.35
CA PRO A 401 -1.20 13.75 -19.18
C PRO A 401 -0.10 12.74 -19.52
N GLN A 402 0.09 11.74 -18.67
CA GLN A 402 0.81 10.53 -19.07
C GLN A 402 -0.21 9.56 -19.64
N GLU A 403 0.07 9.02 -20.83
CA GLU A 403 -0.74 7.94 -21.42
C GLU A 403 -0.63 6.70 -20.53
N GLU A 404 -1.74 6.30 -19.91
CA GLU A 404 -1.87 4.96 -19.37
C GLU A 404 -2.48 4.06 -20.43
N ALA A 405 -1.83 2.91 -20.68
CA ALA A 405 -2.42 1.91 -21.56
C ALA A 405 -3.78 1.45 -20.99
N PRO A 406 -4.82 1.37 -21.84
CA PRO A 406 -6.12 0.88 -21.40
C PRO A 406 -5.99 -0.54 -20.87
N PHE A 407 -6.59 -0.80 -19.71
CA PHE A 407 -6.69 -2.14 -19.13
C PHE A 407 -8.11 -2.65 -19.34
N ALA A 408 -8.24 -3.85 -19.88
CA ALA A 408 -9.52 -4.54 -19.98
C ALA A 408 -9.59 -5.57 -18.84
N PRO A 409 -10.71 -5.64 -18.09
CA PRO A 409 -10.83 -6.61 -17.01
C PRO A 409 -10.75 -8.04 -17.56
N PRO A 410 -10.12 -8.98 -16.84
CA PRO A 410 -9.97 -10.35 -17.30
C PRO A 410 -11.31 -11.09 -17.32
N PRO A 411 -11.43 -12.15 -18.14
CA PRO A 411 -12.60 -13.02 -18.12
C PRO A 411 -12.59 -13.85 -16.82
N TRP A 412 -13.29 -13.36 -15.80
CA TRP A 412 -13.38 -14.02 -14.50
C TRP A 412 -14.05 -15.39 -14.61
N ILE A 413 -13.33 -16.44 -14.22
CA ILE A 413 -13.94 -17.75 -14.01
C ILE A 413 -14.86 -17.68 -12.79
N VAL A 414 -16.11 -18.08 -12.96
CA VAL A 414 -17.09 -18.18 -11.87
C VAL A 414 -16.78 -19.44 -11.06
N PHE A 415 -16.00 -19.28 -10.01
CA PHE A 415 -15.77 -20.33 -9.01
C PHE A 415 -16.96 -20.39 -8.04
N GLY A 416 -18.01 -21.13 -8.39
CA GLY A 416 -19.16 -21.38 -7.49
C GLY A 416 -19.91 -20.11 -7.03
N GLU A 417 -20.96 -20.28 -6.21
CA GLU A 417 -21.60 -19.12 -5.58
C GLU A 417 -20.60 -18.36 -4.70
N PRO A 418 -20.67 -17.02 -4.64
CA PRO A 418 -19.82 -16.23 -3.75
C PRO A 418 -19.92 -16.79 -2.34
N LEU A 419 -18.77 -17.01 -1.69
CA LEU A 419 -18.70 -17.35 -0.27
C LEU A 419 -19.71 -16.48 0.48
N ALA A 420 -20.71 -17.11 1.10
CA ALA A 420 -21.78 -16.40 1.80
C ALA A 420 -21.15 -15.35 2.70
N ASP A 421 -21.48 -14.07 2.46
CA ASP A 421 -20.81 -12.92 3.07
C ASP A 421 -20.65 -13.14 4.59
N PRO A 422 -19.43 -13.48 5.04
CA PRO A 422 -19.18 -13.81 6.43
C PRO A 422 -19.43 -12.58 7.31
N ILE A 423 -19.26 -11.38 6.78
CA ILE A 423 -19.48 -10.11 7.47
C ILE A 423 -20.97 -9.85 7.61
N THR A 424 -21.79 -10.00 6.55
CA THR A 424 -23.25 -9.83 6.66
C THR A 424 -23.85 -10.80 7.68
N LYS A 425 -23.41 -12.08 7.66
CA LYS A 425 -23.88 -13.05 8.65
C LYS A 425 -23.47 -12.68 10.08
N GLN A 426 -22.22 -12.23 10.28
CA GLN A 426 -21.72 -11.81 11.59
C GLN A 426 -22.37 -10.52 12.08
N ARG A 427 -22.55 -9.53 11.20
CA ARG A 427 -23.29 -8.28 11.44
C ARG A 427 -24.74 -8.55 11.82
N ASP A 428 -25.46 -9.36 11.04
CA ASP A 428 -26.86 -9.70 11.33
C ASP A 428 -26.99 -10.41 12.68
N LYS A 429 -26.03 -11.29 13.01
CA LYS A 429 -25.95 -11.93 14.33
C LYS A 429 -25.71 -10.89 15.43
N ALA A 430 -24.78 -9.95 15.25
CA ALA A 430 -24.47 -8.90 16.21
C ALA A 430 -25.64 -7.93 16.43
N LEU A 431 -26.30 -7.47 15.35
CA LEU A 431 -27.47 -6.61 15.40
C LEU A 431 -28.66 -7.28 16.11
N ARG A 432 -28.90 -8.57 15.85
CA ARG A 432 -29.89 -9.37 16.62
C ARG A 432 -29.53 -9.44 18.10
N GLY A 433 -28.24 -9.57 18.42
CA GLY A 433 -27.70 -9.53 19.78
C GLY A 433 -28.01 -8.20 20.49
N ARG A 434 -27.63 -7.06 19.88
CA ARG A 434 -27.90 -5.71 20.42
C ARG A 434 -29.39 -5.48 20.66
N LYS A 435 -30.25 -5.74 19.65
CA LYS A 435 -31.71 -5.64 19.79
C LYS A 435 -32.26 -6.49 20.94
N ARG A 436 -31.70 -7.68 21.18
CA ARG A 436 -32.10 -8.55 22.29
C ARG A 436 -31.68 -7.99 23.65
N ILE A 437 -30.54 -7.33 23.74
CA ILE A 437 -30.06 -6.66 24.96
C ILE A 437 -30.95 -5.45 25.25
N GLU A 438 -31.15 -4.56 24.28
CA GLU A 438 -32.03 -3.39 24.40
C GLU A 438 -33.45 -3.79 24.81
N TRP A 439 -33.99 -4.86 24.21
CA TRP A 439 -35.31 -5.38 24.57
C TRP A 439 -35.36 -5.85 26.03
N LYS A 440 -34.32 -6.55 26.51
CA LYS A 440 -34.23 -6.98 27.93
C LYS A 440 -34.10 -5.81 28.88
N GLU A 441 -33.32 -4.78 28.54
CA GLU A 441 -33.16 -3.57 29.36
C GLU A 441 -34.45 -2.76 29.42
N THR A 442 -35.12 -2.58 28.27
CA THR A 442 -36.42 -1.92 28.18
C THR A 442 -37.46 -2.65 29.03
N ARG A 443 -37.49 -3.99 28.98
CA ARG A 443 -38.40 -4.81 29.79
C ARG A 443 -38.10 -4.74 31.28
N ARG A 444 -36.82 -4.70 31.67
CA ARG A 444 -36.40 -4.49 33.07
C ARG A 444 -36.76 -3.10 33.60
N ARG A 445 -36.74 -2.07 32.75
CA ARG A 445 -37.16 -0.72 33.12
C ARG A 445 -38.67 -0.66 33.36
N LYS A 446 -39.45 -1.23 32.44
CA LYS A 446 -40.92 -1.34 32.54
C LYS A 446 -41.43 -2.24 33.69
N SER A 447 -40.59 -3.09 34.27
CA SER A 447 -40.95 -3.90 35.44
C SER A 447 -40.56 -3.24 36.77
N LYS A 448 -39.85 -2.11 36.73
CA LYS A 448 -39.43 -1.32 37.89
C LYS A 448 -40.26 -0.04 38.05
N GLU A 449 -40.87 0.44 36.96
CA GLU A 449 -42.02 1.34 36.94
C GLU A 449 -43.29 0.54 37.28
#